data_AF-A0A172TA51-F1
#
_entry.id   AF-A0A172TA51-F1
#
_cell.length_a   1.000
_cell.length_b   1.000
_cell.length_c   1.000
_cell.angle_alpha   90.00
_cell.angle_beta   90.00
_cell.angle_gamma   90.00
#
_symmetry.space_group_name_H-M   'P 1'
#
loop_
_entity.id
_entity.type
_entity.pdbx_description
1 polymer ?
#
loop_
_entity_poly.entity_id
_entity_poly.type
_entity_poly.pdbx_seq_one_letter_code
_entity_poly.pdbx_strand_id
1 'polypeptide(L)'
;MSDFDALQAAIRRHAEARQAEQRACEAFINALYHALRTASGPGLPLNNVTLDFTPDPANRLRPAPPGGWVAAWLRLGLCEVLVRVRRTDGVFQGEYGSDGVFRLSAISEDDLIALARRVLRDVAATYTSQNSGNAGQLN
;
A
#
# COMPACT_ATOMS: atom_id res chain seq x y z
N MET A 1 -14.28 20.35 -36.28
CA MET A 1 -14.20 19.83 -34.90
C MET A 1 -13.61 20.96 -34.06
N SER A 2 -14.28 21.42 -33.00
CA SER A 2 -13.84 22.64 -32.30
C SER A 2 -12.72 22.34 -31.29
N ASP A 3 -11.90 23.34 -30.98
CA ASP A 3 -10.88 23.26 -29.93
C ASP A 3 -11.48 22.92 -28.55
N PHE A 4 -12.73 23.31 -28.33
CA PHE A 4 -13.48 22.97 -27.12
C PHE A 4 -13.79 21.46 -27.03
N ASP A 5 -14.18 20.83 -28.14
CA ASP A 5 -14.42 19.38 -28.20
C ASP A 5 -13.12 18.60 -27.95
N ALA A 6 -12.00 19.09 -28.51
CA ALA A 6 -10.68 18.51 -28.31
C ALA A 6 -10.25 18.60 -26.83
N LEU A 7 -10.49 19.73 -26.18
CA LEU A 7 -10.24 19.92 -24.76
C LEU A 7 -11.12 19.01 -23.89
N GLN A 8 -12.42 18.92 -24.17
CA GLN A 8 -13.34 18.04 -23.45
C GLN A 8 -12.92 16.56 -23.57
N ALA A 9 -12.53 16.12 -24.76
CA ALA A 9 -12.04 14.77 -24.99
C ALA A 9 -10.73 14.49 -24.24
N ALA A 10 -9.80 15.46 -24.21
CA ALA A 10 -8.57 15.35 -23.42
C ALA A 10 -8.86 15.20 -21.92
N ILE A 11 -9.74 16.04 -21.37
CA ILE A 11 -10.13 16.00 -19.94
C ILE A 11 -10.72 14.62 -19.58
N ARG A 12 -11.63 14.09 -20.42
CA ARG A 12 -12.24 12.77 -20.19
C ARG A 12 -11.21 11.65 -20.19
N ARG A 13 -10.32 11.60 -21.18
CA ARG A 13 -9.23 10.60 -21.24
C ARG A 13 -8.33 10.64 -20.01
N HIS A 14 -7.95 11.83 -19.54
CA HIS A 14 -7.15 11.97 -18.33
C HIS A 14 -7.93 11.60 -17.06
N ALA A 15 -9.24 11.84 -17.00
CA ALA A 15 -10.08 11.39 -15.89
C ALA A 15 -10.19 9.86 -15.85
N GLU A 16 -10.43 9.22 -16.99
CA GLU A 16 -10.52 7.77 -17.14
C GLU A 16 -9.21 7.07 -16.78
N ALA A 17 -8.07 7.57 -17.28
CA ALA A 17 -6.75 7.03 -16.97
C ALA A 17 -6.45 7.05 -15.46
N ARG A 18 -6.72 8.17 -14.79
CA ARG A 18 -6.57 8.29 -13.34
C ARG A 18 -7.45 7.31 -12.58
N GLN A 19 -8.71 7.18 -12.99
CA GLN A 19 -9.64 6.27 -12.33
C GLN A 19 -9.22 4.81 -12.51
N ALA A 20 -8.72 4.42 -13.69
CA ALA A 20 -8.19 3.09 -13.94
C ALA A 20 -6.94 2.77 -13.09
N GLU A 21 -6.01 3.72 -13.00
CA GLU A 21 -4.81 3.58 -12.15
C GLU A 21 -5.16 3.46 -10.67
N GLN A 22 -6.07 4.32 -10.19
CA GLN A 22 -6.54 4.29 -8.81
C GLN A 22 -7.16 2.93 -8.49
N ARG A 23 -8.10 2.44 -9.32
CA ARG A 23 -8.73 1.13 -9.13
C ARG A 23 -7.71 -0.01 -9.13
N ALA A 24 -6.69 0.04 -9.99
CA ALA A 24 -5.64 -0.97 -10.03
C ALA A 24 -4.80 -0.97 -8.73
N CYS A 25 -4.49 0.21 -8.19
CA CYS A 25 -3.78 0.37 -6.93
C CYS A 25 -4.62 -0.06 -5.72
N GLU A 26 -5.91 0.29 -5.69
CA GLU A 26 -6.85 -0.18 -4.67
C GLU A 26 -7.02 -1.70 -4.70
N ALA A 27 -7.12 -2.30 -5.90
CA ALA A 27 -7.16 -3.74 -6.07
C ALA A 27 -5.89 -4.41 -5.57
N PHE A 28 -4.71 -3.83 -5.84
CA PHE A 28 -3.44 -4.31 -5.30
C PHE A 28 -3.44 -4.29 -3.76
N ILE A 29 -3.85 -3.19 -3.13
CA ILE A 29 -3.89 -3.09 -1.67
C ILE A 29 -4.87 -4.11 -1.07
N ASN A 30 -6.03 -4.32 -1.69
CA ASN A 30 -6.98 -5.37 -1.28
C ASN A 30 -6.35 -6.77 -1.39
N ALA A 31 -5.63 -7.05 -2.47
CA ALA A 31 -4.97 -8.33 -2.65
C ALA A 31 -3.86 -8.56 -1.61
N LEU A 32 -3.08 -7.52 -1.29
CA LEU A 32 -2.10 -7.55 -0.20
C LEU A 32 -2.75 -7.78 1.15
N TYR A 33 -3.89 -7.13 1.43
CA TYR A 33 -4.70 -7.37 2.64
C TYR A 33 -5.07 -8.85 2.79
N HIS A 34 -5.57 -9.48 1.73
CA HIS A 34 -5.89 -10.91 1.75
C HIS A 34 -4.64 -11.78 1.93
N ALA A 35 -3.54 -11.44 1.26
CA ALA A 35 -2.27 -12.15 1.42
C ALA A 35 -1.74 -12.06 2.86
N LEU A 36 -1.88 -10.93 3.55
CA LEU A 36 -1.49 -10.76 4.95
C LEU A 36 -2.32 -11.64 5.91
N ARG A 37 -3.63 -11.76 5.64
CA ARG A 37 -4.51 -12.67 6.39
C ARG A 37 -4.09 -14.13 6.23
N THR A 38 -3.65 -14.52 5.04
CA THR A 38 -3.20 -15.89 4.76
C THR A 38 -1.77 -16.15 5.28
N ALA A 39 -0.88 -15.17 5.14
CA ALA A 39 0.55 -15.30 5.45
C ALA A 39 0.83 -15.49 6.95
N SER A 40 -0.07 -15.05 7.82
CA SER A 40 0.10 -15.10 9.27
C SER A 40 -0.03 -16.52 9.86
N GLY A 41 -0.54 -17.51 9.12
CA GLY A 41 -0.64 -18.91 9.58
C GLY A 41 -1.55 -19.11 10.82
N PRO A 42 -1.93 -20.36 11.14
CA PRO A 42 -2.72 -20.65 12.33
C PRO A 42 -1.92 -20.38 13.61
N GLY A 43 -2.46 -19.56 14.53
CA GLY A 43 -1.93 -19.39 15.89
C GLY A 43 -0.99 -18.20 16.12
N LEU A 44 -0.69 -17.37 15.11
CA LEU A 44 0.01 -16.10 15.32
C LEU A 44 -0.98 -14.94 15.56
N PRO A 45 -0.63 -13.95 16.40
CA PRO A 45 -1.55 -12.92 16.92
C PRO A 45 -2.06 -11.90 15.88
N LEU A 46 -1.82 -12.14 14.59
CA LEU A 46 -2.11 -11.20 13.50
C LEU A 46 -3.38 -11.57 12.69
N ASN A 47 -4.30 -12.33 13.28
CA ASN A 47 -5.55 -12.74 12.62
C ASN A 47 -6.57 -11.59 12.42
N ASN A 48 -6.41 -10.49 13.15
CA ASN A 48 -7.23 -9.28 12.99
C ASN A 48 -6.49 -8.31 12.08
N VAL A 49 -6.48 -8.62 10.77
CA VAL A 49 -6.09 -7.66 9.75
C VAL A 49 -7.28 -6.78 9.42
N THR A 50 -7.14 -5.46 9.48
CA THR A 50 -8.10 -4.49 8.91
C THR A 50 -7.43 -3.64 7.83
N LEU A 51 -8.25 -3.10 6.94
CA LEU A 51 -7.83 -2.26 5.82
C LEU A 51 -8.67 -0.98 5.81
N ASP A 52 -8.01 0.17 5.91
CA ASP A 52 -8.63 1.48 5.88
C ASP A 52 -7.95 2.36 4.81
N PHE A 53 -8.61 2.60 3.68
CA PHE A 53 -8.10 3.52 2.66
C PHE A 53 -8.02 4.93 3.22
N THR A 54 -6.91 5.62 2.94
CA THR A 54 -6.65 6.95 3.44
C THR A 54 -6.06 7.83 2.34
N PRO A 55 -6.29 9.14 2.35
CA PRO A 55 -5.61 10.00 1.40
C PRO A 55 -4.10 10.01 1.68
N ASP A 56 -3.29 10.02 0.62
CA ASP A 56 -1.83 10.03 0.79
C ASP A 56 -1.37 11.22 1.63
N PRO A 57 -0.74 11.01 2.81
CA PRO A 57 -0.31 12.10 3.68
C PRO A 57 0.75 13.00 3.04
N ALA A 58 1.54 12.46 2.09
CA ALA A 58 2.56 13.22 1.38
C ALA A 58 1.99 14.00 0.18
N ASN A 59 0.78 13.67 -0.30
CA ASN A 59 0.18 14.31 -1.47
C ASN A 59 -1.17 14.96 -1.17
N ARG A 60 -1.16 16.29 -1.12
CA ARG A 60 -2.33 17.11 -0.81
C ARG A 60 -3.18 17.50 -2.04
N LEU A 61 -2.72 17.23 -3.26
CA LEU A 61 -3.46 17.62 -4.46
C LEU A 61 -4.76 16.83 -4.59
N ARG A 62 -5.85 17.55 -4.91
CA ARG A 62 -7.17 16.96 -5.16
C ARG A 62 -7.76 17.55 -6.45
N PRO A 63 -8.12 16.72 -7.44
CA PRO A 63 -7.95 15.26 -7.49
C PRO A 63 -6.47 14.85 -7.62
N ALA A 64 -6.14 13.61 -7.25
CA ALA A 64 -4.76 13.12 -7.40
C ALA A 64 -4.33 13.16 -8.89
N PRO A 65 -3.07 13.55 -9.19
CA PRO A 65 -2.53 13.48 -10.53
C PRO A 65 -2.39 12.01 -10.99
N PRO A 66 -2.33 11.75 -12.32
CA PRO A 66 -1.94 10.44 -12.83
C PRO A 66 -0.61 9.99 -12.25
N GLY A 67 -0.45 8.69 -11.98
CA GLY A 67 0.72 8.13 -11.30
C GLY A 67 0.83 8.50 -9.81
N GLY A 68 -0.23 9.09 -9.24
CA GLY A 68 -0.30 9.39 -7.81
C GLY A 68 -0.30 8.16 -6.93
N TRP A 69 0.04 8.36 -5.66
CA TRP A 69 0.02 7.32 -4.64
C TRP A 69 -1.40 7.09 -4.12
N VAL A 70 -1.75 5.82 -4.00
CA VAL A 70 -2.91 5.35 -3.24
C VAL A 70 -2.39 4.80 -1.92
N ALA A 71 -3.00 5.23 -0.81
CA ALA A 71 -2.56 4.88 0.52
C ALA A 71 -3.66 4.18 1.32
N ALA A 72 -3.25 3.29 2.21
CA ALA A 72 -4.14 2.65 3.16
C ALA A 72 -3.39 2.26 4.44
N TRP A 73 -4.10 2.31 5.57
CA TRP A 73 -3.63 1.72 6.81
C TRP A 73 -4.02 0.24 6.84
N LEU A 74 -3.03 -0.61 7.08
CA LEU A 74 -3.23 -2.02 7.41
C LEU A 74 -2.96 -2.18 8.90
N ARG A 75 -4.00 -2.54 9.66
CA ARG A 75 -3.84 -2.86 11.08
C ARG A 75 -3.58 -4.34 11.20
N LEU A 76 -2.50 -4.71 11.86
CA LEU A 76 -1.98 -6.07 12.03
C LEU A 76 -1.97 -6.35 13.54
N GLY A 77 -3.13 -6.72 14.09
CA GLY A 77 -3.29 -6.85 15.54
C GLY A 77 -3.10 -5.50 16.26
N LEU A 78 -2.02 -5.36 17.03
CA LEU A 78 -1.66 -4.10 17.74
C LEU A 78 -0.72 -3.19 16.93
N CYS A 79 -0.25 -3.65 15.77
CA CYS A 79 0.64 -2.89 14.90
C CYS A 79 -0.17 -2.23 13.78
N GLU A 80 0.26 -1.05 13.34
CA GLU A 80 -0.34 -0.38 12.20
C GLU A 80 0.75 -0.04 11.19
N VAL A 81 0.50 -0.36 9.92
CA VAL A 81 1.43 -0.05 8.83
C VAL A 81 0.72 0.74 7.76
N LEU A 82 1.21 1.94 7.49
CA LEU A 82 0.79 2.71 6.32
C LEU A 82 1.43 2.07 5.10
N VAL A 83 0.62 1.68 4.13
CA VAL A 83 1.08 1.22 2.82
C VAL A 83 0.68 2.24 1.78
N ARG A 84 1.63 2.58 0.91
CA ARG A 84 1.43 3.45 -0.24
C ARG A 84 1.81 2.67 -1.48
N VAL A 85 0.99 2.72 -2.52
CA VAL A 85 1.29 2.10 -3.81
C VAL A 85 0.97 3.06 -4.94
N ARG A 86 1.78 3.00 -5.99
CA ARG A 86 1.50 3.63 -7.28
C ARG A 86 1.78 2.63 -8.39
N ARG A 87 1.21 2.89 -9.56
CA ARG A 87 1.51 2.14 -10.78
C ARG A 87 2.25 3.04 -11.76
N THR A 88 3.40 2.58 -12.24
CA THR A 88 4.22 3.32 -13.21
C THR A 88 4.74 2.32 -14.24
N ASP A 89 4.48 2.59 -15.52
CA ASP A 89 4.87 1.72 -16.65
C ASP A 89 4.42 0.26 -16.47
N GLY A 90 3.20 0.07 -15.97
CA GLY A 90 2.61 -1.25 -15.72
C GLY A 90 3.10 -1.94 -14.44
N VAL A 91 4.13 -1.41 -13.78
CA VAL A 91 4.74 -1.98 -12.57
C VAL A 91 4.17 -1.32 -11.31
N PHE A 92 3.88 -2.13 -10.29
CA PHE A 92 3.50 -1.64 -8.96
C PHE A 92 4.75 -1.30 -8.16
N GLN A 93 4.80 -0.08 -7.63
CA GLN A 93 5.85 0.38 -6.73
C GLN A 93 5.19 0.83 -5.45
N GLY A 94 5.76 0.45 -4.31
CA GLY A 94 5.16 0.78 -3.04
C GLY A 94 6.12 0.95 -1.89
N GLU A 95 5.59 1.57 -0.84
CA GLU A 95 6.24 1.84 0.42
C GLU A 95 5.37 1.29 1.55
N TYR A 96 5.97 0.82 2.62
CA TYR A 96 5.28 0.40 3.83
C TYR A 96 6.11 0.71 5.08
N GLY A 97 5.45 1.20 6.14
CA GLY A 97 6.15 1.56 7.38
C GLY A 97 7.11 2.73 7.18
N SER A 98 8.25 2.72 7.88
CA SER A 98 9.26 3.79 7.79
C SER A 98 10.16 3.66 6.56
N ASP A 99 10.64 2.43 6.27
CA ASP A 99 11.71 2.20 5.31
C ASP A 99 11.42 1.05 4.32
N GLY A 100 10.26 0.41 4.46
CA GLY A 100 9.88 -0.71 3.61
C GLY A 100 9.56 -0.24 2.19
N VAL A 101 10.18 -0.86 1.19
CA VAL A 101 9.92 -0.59 -0.23
C VAL A 101 9.73 -1.88 -1.01
N PHE A 102 8.86 -1.85 -2.01
CA PHE A 102 8.64 -2.95 -2.93
C PHE A 102 8.44 -2.50 -4.37
N ARG A 103 8.72 -3.42 -5.30
CA ARG A 103 8.46 -3.27 -6.72
C ARG A 103 8.02 -4.64 -7.26
N LEU A 104 6.85 -4.68 -7.91
CA LEU A 104 6.26 -5.89 -8.46
C LEU A 104 5.80 -5.64 -9.90
N SER A 105 6.37 -6.37 -10.84
CA SER A 105 5.98 -6.34 -12.26
C SER A 105 4.79 -7.23 -12.58
N ALA A 106 4.51 -8.22 -11.72
CA ALA A 106 3.36 -9.10 -11.79
C ALA A 106 2.73 -9.23 -10.39
N ILE A 107 1.43 -9.53 -10.35
CA ILE A 107 0.67 -9.77 -9.11
C ILE A 107 0.22 -11.23 -9.13
N SER A 108 1.15 -12.17 -8.92
CA SER A 108 0.78 -13.54 -8.61
C SER A 108 0.43 -13.69 -7.12
N GLU A 109 -0.28 -14.75 -6.78
CA GLU A 109 -0.57 -15.07 -5.38
C GLU A 109 0.73 -15.27 -4.58
N ASP A 110 1.70 -15.99 -5.16
CA ASP A 110 3.00 -16.23 -4.54
C ASP A 110 3.79 -14.95 -4.29
N ASP A 111 3.78 -14.01 -5.25
CA ASP A 111 4.44 -12.70 -5.09
C ASP A 111 3.82 -11.89 -3.94
N LEU A 112 2.49 -11.90 -3.85
CA LEU A 112 1.77 -11.21 -2.79
C LEU A 112 1.98 -11.86 -1.43
N ILE A 113 2.01 -13.19 -1.35
CA ILE A 113 2.30 -13.92 -0.10
C ILE A 113 3.74 -13.65 0.33
N ALA A 114 4.70 -13.65 -0.60
CA ALA A 114 6.09 -13.33 -0.31
C ALA A 114 6.23 -11.89 0.22
N LEU A 115 5.58 -10.92 -0.43
CA LEU A 115 5.54 -9.54 0.03
C LEU A 115 4.88 -9.43 1.42
N ALA A 116 3.73 -10.06 1.63
CA ALA A 116 3.03 -10.06 2.91
C ALA A 116 3.92 -10.61 4.05
N ARG A 117 4.60 -11.75 3.83
CA ARG A 117 5.55 -12.31 4.80
C ARG A 117 6.71 -11.38 5.09
N ARG A 118 7.21 -10.66 4.08
CA ARG A 118 8.26 -9.65 4.27
C ARG A 118 7.75 -8.49 5.13
N VAL A 119 6.59 -7.92 4.80
CA VAL A 119 5.95 -6.84 5.59
C VAL A 119 5.78 -7.26 7.04
N LEU A 120 5.23 -8.45 7.30
CA LEU A 120 5.03 -8.95 8.67
C LEU A 120 6.34 -9.08 9.45
N ARG A 121 7.40 -9.57 8.78
CA ARG A 121 8.74 -9.70 9.37
C ARG A 121 9.35 -8.35 9.72
N ASP A 122 9.28 -7.39 8.79
CA ASP A 122 9.86 -6.05 8.96
C ASP A 122 9.13 -5.27 10.07
N VAL A 123 7.79 -5.37 10.10
CA VAL A 123 6.96 -4.79 11.17
C VAL A 123 7.32 -5.43 12.51
N ALA A 124 7.36 -6.76 12.60
CA ALA A 124 7.72 -7.44 13.84
C ALA A 124 9.11 -7.04 14.35
N ALA A 125 10.11 -6.93 13.46
CA ALA A 125 11.47 -6.51 13.80
C ALA A 125 11.53 -5.08 14.36
N THR A 126 10.69 -4.18 13.85
CA THR A 126 10.62 -2.79 14.31
C THR A 126 10.14 -2.72 15.76
N TYR A 127 9.08 -3.47 16.08
CA TYR A 127 8.50 -3.48 17.43
C TYR A 127 9.34 -4.26 18.45
N THR A 128 10.04 -5.33 18.06
CA THR A 128 10.95 -6.03 18.98
C THR A 128 12.19 -5.18 19.29
N SER A 129 12.72 -4.44 18.32
CA SER A 129 13.89 -3.57 18.53
C SER A 129 13.60 -2.39 19.47
N GLN A 130 12.39 -1.83 19.41
CA GLN A 130 11.95 -0.80 20.37
C GLN A 130 11.83 -1.33 21.81
N ASN A 131 11.48 -2.60 21.97
CA ASN A 131 11.34 -3.21 23.30
C ASN A 131 12.69 -3.49 23.98
N SER A 132 13.75 -3.73 23.19
CA SER A 132 15.11 -3.91 23.71
C SER A 132 15.81 -2.60 24.10
N GLY A 133 15.41 -1.47 23.52
CA GLY A 133 16.00 -0.15 23.83
C GLY A 133 15.56 0.46 25.17
N ASN A 134 14.39 0.07 25.68
CA ASN A 134 13.85 0.60 26.95
C ASN A 134 14.26 -0.20 28.20
N ALA A 135 14.84 -1.38 28.05
CA ALA A 135 15.29 -2.19 29.19
C ALA A 135 16.62 -1.71 29.81
N GLY A 136 17.30 -0.74 29.19
CA GLY A 136 18.62 -0.23 29.62
C GLY A 136 18.61 1.07 30.42
N GLN A 137 17.44 1.66 30.73
CA GLN A 137 17.34 2.96 31.43
C GLN A 137 16.80 2.89 32.87
N LEU A 138 16.73 1.69 33.46
CA LEU A 138 16.44 1.52 34.88
C LEU A 138 17.66 0.93 35.57
N ASN A 139 18.67 1.78 35.82
CA ASN A 139 19.68 1.60 36.86
C ASN A 139 20.14 2.98 37.34
#